data_AF-A0A6J1TXD6-F1
#
_entry.id   AF-A0A6J1TXD6-F1
#
_cell.length_a   1.000
_cell.length_b   1.000
_cell.length_c   1.000
_cell.angle_alpha   90.00
_cell.angle_beta   90.00
_cell.angle_gamma   90.00
#
_symmetry.space_group_name_H-M   'P 1'
#
loop_
_entity.id
_entity.type
_entity.pdbx_description
1 polymer ?
#
loop_
_entity_poly.entity_id
_entity_poly.type
_entity_poly.pdbx_seq_one_letter_code
_entity_poly.pdbx_strand_id
1 'polypeptide(L)'
;VSLVALGPLTNIALAVKMDPSLPKKLKNLFIMGGNTESRGNIKVCGEFNFATDPEAAYIVLNEYTCPMYIAAWEFTCACSLPWEFYHEWVNQNTEKARFMKKIFAHSLKMAKPHLGFVSCDSYAMAAAIDENFVTEVTIIGVSVELSGSLTRGMMVMDWSDHLKKEHKAFVMKNCDLGKFQALMMDALK
;
A
#
# COMPACT_ATOMS: atom_id res chain seq x y z
N VAL A 1 -15.25 12.03 0.45
CA VAL A 1 -13.93 11.97 -0.22
C VAL A 1 -13.19 10.76 0.30
N SER A 2 -12.50 10.01 -0.56
CA SER A 2 -11.59 8.93 -0.16
C SER A 2 -10.16 9.36 -0.49
N LEU A 3 -9.23 9.07 0.42
CA LEU A 3 -7.83 9.45 0.27
C LEU A 3 -6.99 8.21 -0.05
N VAL A 4 -6.12 8.31 -1.06
CA VAL A 4 -5.21 7.22 -1.45
C VAL A 4 -3.78 7.72 -1.28
N ALA A 5 -3.07 7.18 -0.28
CA ALA A 5 -1.71 7.54 0.08
C ALA A 5 -0.74 6.47 -0.45
N LEU A 6 0.04 6.86 -1.46
CA LEU A 6 0.96 5.97 -2.20
C LEU A 6 2.45 6.30 -1.93
N GLY A 7 2.70 7.27 -1.06
CA GLY A 7 4.04 7.72 -0.67
C GLY A 7 4.17 7.85 0.85
N PRO A 8 5.29 8.39 1.34
CA PRO A 8 5.46 8.72 2.75
C PRO A 8 4.30 9.58 3.28
N LEU A 9 3.87 9.29 4.51
CA LEU A 9 2.61 9.81 5.04
C LEU A 9 2.70 11.24 5.60
N THR A 10 3.82 11.92 5.39
CA THR A 10 4.15 13.26 5.93
C THR A 10 3.03 14.28 5.72
N ASN A 11 2.53 14.39 4.48
CA ASN A 11 1.52 15.38 4.14
C ASN A 11 0.21 15.17 4.91
N ILE A 12 -0.21 13.91 5.08
CA ILE A 12 -1.49 13.59 5.71
C ILE A 12 -1.38 13.60 7.24
N ALA A 13 -0.19 13.30 7.79
CA ALA A 13 0.14 13.54 9.19
C ALA A 13 0.09 15.02 9.53
N LEU A 14 0.69 15.87 8.70
CA LEU A 14 0.62 17.33 8.88
C LEU A 14 -0.81 17.83 8.75
N ALA A 15 -1.57 17.32 7.77
CA ALA A 15 -2.95 17.73 7.55
C ALA A 15 -3.85 17.47 8.76
N VAL A 16 -3.74 16.31 9.43
CA VAL A 16 -4.52 16.03 10.65
C VAL A 16 -4.07 16.87 11.85
N LYS A 17 -2.78 17.25 11.92
CA LYS A 17 -2.30 18.20 12.93
C LYS A 17 -2.84 19.61 12.71
N MET A 18 -3.03 20.02 11.46
CA MET A 18 -3.59 21.33 11.11
C MET A 18 -5.11 21.37 11.24
N ASP A 19 -5.80 20.29 10.87
CA ASP A 19 -7.25 20.12 11.04
C ASP A 19 -7.56 18.75 11.66
N PRO A 20 -7.67 18.67 13.00
CA PRO A 20 -8.01 17.42 13.70
C PRO A 20 -9.40 16.86 13.36
N SER A 21 -10.26 17.64 12.69
CA SER A 21 -11.56 17.14 12.22
C SER A 21 -11.48 16.43 10.86
N LEU A 22 -10.34 16.54 10.15
CA LEU A 22 -10.14 15.97 8.82
C LEU A 22 -10.47 14.47 8.75
N PRO A 23 -10.01 13.59 9.67
CA PRO A 23 -10.29 12.17 9.58
C PRO A 23 -11.79 11.85 9.54
N LYS A 24 -12.63 12.62 10.25
CA LYS A 24 -14.09 12.43 10.27
C LYS A 24 -14.78 12.84 8.97
N LYS A 25 -14.10 13.61 8.11
CA LYS A 25 -14.60 14.07 6.80
C LYS A 25 -14.25 13.09 5.68
N LEU A 26 -13.36 12.13 5.93
CA LEU A 26 -12.97 11.12 4.96
C LEU A 26 -13.90 9.91 5.04
N LYS A 27 -14.35 9.45 3.88
CA LYS A 27 -15.10 8.20 3.75
C LYS A 27 -14.19 7.02 4.12
N ASN A 28 -12.96 7.05 3.61
CA ASN A 28 -11.95 6.02 3.82
C ASN A 28 -10.55 6.52 3.41
N LEU A 29 -9.54 5.86 3.97
CA LEU A 29 -8.12 6.07 3.69
C LEU A 29 -7.51 4.74 3.20
N PHE A 30 -6.91 4.76 2.02
CA PHE A 30 -6.19 3.63 1.43
C PHE A 30 -4.69 3.96 1.43
N ILE A 31 -3.88 3.07 1.98
CA ILE A 31 -2.44 3.26 2.12
C ILE A 31 -1.74 2.13 1.38
N MET A 32 -0.80 2.46 0.50
CA MET A 32 0.26 1.53 0.10
C MET A 32 1.45 1.77 1.02
N GLY A 33 1.79 0.77 1.82
CA GLY A 33 2.97 0.85 2.67
C GLY A 33 2.86 0.01 3.93
N GLY A 34 3.95 0.00 4.68
CA GLY A 34 4.10 -0.85 5.85
C GLY A 34 4.33 -2.31 5.46
N ASN A 35 4.55 -3.14 6.47
CA ASN A 35 4.89 -4.54 6.31
C ASN A 35 4.29 -5.40 7.42
N THR A 36 3.98 -6.66 7.13
CA THR A 36 3.28 -7.55 8.07
C THR A 36 4.18 -8.62 8.70
N GLU A 37 5.28 -8.98 8.04
CA GLU A 37 6.17 -10.09 8.42
C GLU A 37 7.59 -9.59 8.70
N SER A 38 7.73 -8.30 9.02
CA SER A 38 9.02 -7.65 9.20
C SER A 38 9.91 -7.72 7.96
N ARG A 39 9.34 -7.93 6.76
CA ARG A 39 10.11 -7.95 5.50
C ARG A 39 10.20 -6.54 4.95
N GLY A 40 11.36 -5.91 5.10
CA GLY A 40 11.59 -4.60 4.48
C GLY A 40 12.01 -4.68 3.01
N ASN A 41 11.88 -3.56 2.30
CA ASN A 41 12.34 -3.40 0.92
C ASN A 41 13.51 -2.40 0.78
N ILE A 42 13.71 -1.51 1.77
CA ILE A 42 14.85 -0.60 1.85
C ILE A 42 15.69 -0.74 3.12
N LYS A 43 15.11 -1.30 4.19
CA LYS A 43 15.75 -1.64 5.46
C LYS A 43 15.49 -3.11 5.76
N VAL A 44 16.12 -3.63 6.82
CA VAL A 44 15.88 -5.03 7.25
C VAL A 44 14.39 -5.26 7.53
N CYS A 45 13.75 -4.36 8.29
CA CYS A 45 12.37 -4.54 8.75
C CYS A 45 11.40 -3.41 8.36
N GLY A 46 11.77 -2.49 7.46
CA GLY A 46 10.93 -1.35 7.09
C GLY A 46 10.60 -1.31 5.60
N GLU A 47 9.32 -1.13 5.29
CA GLU A 47 8.86 -0.77 3.95
C GLU A 47 9.12 0.73 3.70
N PHE A 48 9.51 1.09 2.48
CA PHE A 48 9.92 2.43 2.04
C PHE A 48 9.04 3.58 2.54
N ASN A 49 7.73 3.56 2.33
CA ASN A 49 6.86 4.68 2.71
C ASN A 49 6.84 4.89 4.24
N PHE A 50 6.77 3.81 5.01
CA PHE A 50 6.78 3.87 6.48
C PHE A 50 8.17 4.17 7.05
N ALA A 51 9.22 3.62 6.44
CA ALA A 51 10.59 3.77 6.92
C ALA A 51 11.22 5.12 6.56
N THR A 52 10.67 5.81 5.54
CA THR A 52 11.05 7.17 5.15
C THR A 52 10.58 8.20 6.18
N ASP A 53 9.33 8.11 6.64
CA ASP A 53 8.78 8.99 7.68
C ASP A 53 7.94 8.20 8.70
N PRO A 54 8.60 7.51 9.65
CA PRO A 54 7.92 6.66 10.62
C PRO A 54 7.12 7.47 11.64
N GLU A 55 7.51 8.71 11.95
CA GLU A 55 6.73 9.62 12.79
C GLU A 55 5.38 9.95 12.13
N ALA A 56 5.37 10.27 10.84
CA ALA A 56 4.13 10.51 10.11
C ALA A 56 3.25 9.26 10.05
N ALA A 57 3.84 8.09 9.81
CA ALA A 57 3.09 6.83 9.87
C ALA A 57 2.48 6.61 11.25
N TYR A 58 3.22 6.88 12.34
CA TYR A 58 2.69 6.78 13.70
C TYR A 58 1.49 7.70 13.91
N ILE A 59 1.61 8.97 13.51
CA ILE A 59 0.52 9.94 13.63
C ILE A 59 -0.72 9.44 12.88
N VAL A 60 -0.57 9.01 11.63
CA VAL A 60 -1.70 8.57 10.82
C VAL A 60 -2.39 7.34 11.40
N LEU A 61 -1.62 6.33 11.81
CA LEU A 61 -2.16 5.10 12.40
C LEU A 61 -2.87 5.31 13.75
N ASN A 62 -2.65 6.45 14.41
CA ASN A 62 -3.25 6.77 15.70
C ASN A 62 -4.37 7.83 15.62
N GLU A 63 -4.31 8.76 14.65
CA GLU A 63 -5.21 9.91 14.60
C GLU A 63 -6.27 9.82 13.52
N TYR A 64 -6.10 8.96 12.50
CA TYR A 64 -7.13 8.76 11.50
C TYR A 64 -8.17 7.73 11.96
N THR A 65 -9.42 8.18 12.08
CA THR A 65 -10.54 7.40 12.62
C THR A 65 -11.51 6.88 11.56
N CYS A 66 -11.37 7.32 10.30
CA CYS A 66 -12.10 6.75 9.17
C CYS A 66 -11.59 5.32 8.88
N PRO A 67 -12.38 4.46 8.21
CA PRO A 67 -11.92 3.16 7.75
C PRO A 67 -10.60 3.27 6.98
N MET A 68 -9.59 2.53 7.46
CA MET A 68 -8.22 2.57 6.94
C MET A 68 -7.84 1.21 6.36
N TYR A 69 -7.54 1.18 5.08
CA TYR A 69 -7.12 -0.02 4.35
C TYR A 69 -5.64 0.07 4.02
N ILE A 70 -4.88 -0.98 4.33
CA ILE A 70 -3.43 -1.01 4.13
C ILE A 70 -3.07 -2.14 3.17
N ALA A 71 -2.60 -1.78 1.98
CA ALA A 71 -1.92 -2.66 1.05
C ALA A 71 -0.44 -2.72 1.43
N ALA A 72 -0.11 -3.63 2.36
CA ALA A 72 1.26 -3.82 2.83
C ALA A 72 2.18 -4.39 1.74
N TRP A 73 3.48 -4.19 1.88
CA TRP A 73 4.49 -4.68 0.93
C TRP A 73 4.32 -6.17 0.62
N GLU A 74 4.25 -7.02 1.65
CA GLU A 74 4.15 -8.47 1.46
C GLU A 74 2.88 -8.89 0.72
N PHE A 75 1.75 -8.20 0.95
CA PHE A 75 0.51 -8.43 0.20
C PHE A 75 0.71 -8.15 -1.29
N THR A 76 1.34 -7.02 -1.64
CA THR A 76 1.61 -6.68 -3.05
C THR A 76 2.57 -7.67 -3.71
N CYS A 77 3.56 -8.18 -2.98
CA CYS A 77 4.44 -9.24 -3.46
C CYS A 77 3.72 -10.59 -3.64
N ALA A 78 2.90 -10.99 -2.67
CA ALA A 78 2.16 -12.25 -2.73
C ALA A 78 1.17 -12.27 -3.90
N CYS A 79 0.64 -11.10 -4.26
CA CYS A 79 -0.29 -10.93 -5.38
C CYS A 79 0.41 -10.61 -6.71
N SER A 80 1.75 -10.75 -6.82
CA SER A 80 2.49 -10.38 -8.03
C SER A 80 1.90 -10.98 -9.31
N LEU A 81 1.88 -10.20 -10.38
CA LEU A 81 1.38 -10.64 -11.68
C LEU A 81 2.49 -11.32 -12.49
N PRO A 82 2.14 -12.22 -13.43
CA PRO A 82 3.12 -12.76 -14.38
C PRO A 82 3.75 -11.66 -15.24
N TRP A 83 4.99 -11.83 -15.66
CA TRP A 83 5.64 -10.87 -16.58
C TRP A 83 4.96 -10.84 -17.95
N GLU A 84 4.34 -11.94 -18.36
CA GLU A 84 3.50 -12.03 -19.55
C GLU A 84 2.37 -11.01 -19.51
N PHE A 85 1.73 -10.84 -18.35
CA PHE A 85 0.70 -9.82 -18.16
C PHE A 85 1.28 -8.42 -18.33
N TYR A 86 2.44 -8.12 -17.74
CA TYR A 86 3.10 -6.83 -17.93
C TYR A 86 3.34 -6.54 -19.42
N HIS A 87 3.82 -7.53 -20.17
CA HIS A 87 4.07 -7.39 -21.60
C HIS A 87 2.79 -7.15 -22.40
N GLU A 88 1.70 -7.85 -22.09
CA GLU A 88 0.39 -7.59 -22.70
C GLU A 88 -0.09 -6.17 -22.37
N TRP A 89 -0.03 -5.80 -21.09
CA TRP A 89 -0.49 -4.52 -20.56
C TRP A 89 0.16 -3.31 -21.24
N VAL A 90 1.49 -3.31 -21.39
CA VAL A 90 2.21 -2.17 -22.00
C VAL A 90 2.26 -2.19 -23.54
N ASN A 91 1.76 -3.24 -24.18
CA ASN A 91 1.74 -3.38 -25.65
C ASN A 91 0.34 -3.20 -26.26
N GLN A 92 -0.60 -2.56 -25.54
CA GLN A 92 -1.95 -2.22 -26.05
C GLN A 92 -1.98 -1.20 -27.20
N ASN A 93 -0.83 -0.80 -27.77
CA ASN A 93 -0.69 0.16 -28.87
C ASN A 93 -1.27 1.57 -28.62
N THR A 94 -1.57 1.93 -27.37
CA THR A 94 -2.04 3.28 -26.98
C THR A 94 -0.88 4.20 -26.58
N GLU A 95 -1.14 5.51 -26.50
CA GLU A 95 -0.16 6.48 -25.99
C GLU A 95 0.18 6.23 -24.52
N LYS A 96 -0.84 5.96 -23.68
CA LYS A 96 -0.67 5.63 -22.26
C LYS A 96 0.20 4.39 -22.10
N ALA A 97 -0.02 3.34 -22.89
CA ALA A 97 0.78 2.13 -22.84
C ALA A 97 2.25 2.36 -23.21
N ARG A 98 2.51 3.13 -24.28
CA ARG A 98 3.87 3.54 -24.64
C ARG A 98 4.54 4.37 -23.53
N PHE A 99 3.78 5.24 -22.86
CA PHE A 99 4.28 6.03 -21.74
C PHE A 99 4.64 5.15 -20.52
N MET A 100 3.75 4.25 -20.11
CA MET A 100 4.01 3.32 -19.01
C MET A 100 5.19 2.38 -19.31
N LYS A 101 5.33 1.93 -20.57
CA LYS A 101 6.50 1.14 -20.99
C LYS A 101 7.82 1.88 -20.75
N LYS A 102 7.84 3.21 -20.98
CA LYS A 102 9.02 4.05 -20.72
C LYS A 102 9.29 4.19 -19.23
N ILE A 103 8.26 4.40 -18.41
CA ILE A 103 8.38 4.48 -16.95
C ILE A 103 9.01 3.20 -16.37
N PHE A 104 8.50 2.03 -16.77
CA PHE A 104 8.95 0.74 -16.26
C PHE A 104 10.25 0.22 -16.89
N ALA A 105 10.83 0.92 -17.87
CA ALA A 105 12.02 0.46 -18.58
C ALA A 105 13.23 0.23 -17.65
N HIS A 106 13.37 1.03 -16.60
CA HIS A 106 14.42 0.83 -15.60
C HIS A 106 14.09 -0.35 -14.66
N SER A 107 12.86 -0.40 -14.15
CA SER A 107 12.40 -1.48 -13.26
C SER A 107 12.54 -2.86 -13.91
N LEU A 108 12.28 -2.97 -15.22
CA LEU A 108 12.52 -4.20 -15.99
C LEU A 108 13.99 -4.65 -15.99
N LYS A 109 14.94 -3.72 -16.07
CA LYS A 109 16.38 -4.05 -16.03
C LYS A 109 16.81 -4.56 -14.66
N MET A 110 16.14 -4.10 -13.60
CA MET A 110 16.40 -4.51 -12.22
C MET A 110 15.54 -5.70 -11.78
N ALA A 111 14.58 -6.11 -12.61
CA ALA A 111 13.68 -7.20 -12.30
C ALA A 111 14.45 -8.51 -12.13
N LYS A 112 14.07 -9.26 -11.09
CA LYS A 112 14.54 -10.63 -10.91
C LYS A 112 13.55 -11.55 -11.62
N PRO A 113 13.94 -12.32 -12.64
CA PRO A 113 13.00 -13.10 -13.47
C PRO A 113 12.13 -14.10 -12.69
N HIS A 114 12.60 -14.57 -11.53
CA HIS A 114 11.86 -15.49 -10.66
C HIS A 114 10.82 -14.79 -9.76
N LEU A 115 10.81 -13.46 -9.70
CA LEU A 115 9.79 -12.68 -9.01
C LEU A 115 8.81 -12.13 -10.05
N GLY A 116 7.52 -12.10 -9.73
CA GLY A 116 6.50 -11.53 -10.61
C GLY A 116 6.60 -10.00 -10.73
N PHE A 117 5.83 -9.46 -11.67
CA PHE A 117 5.61 -8.03 -11.82
C PHE A 117 4.75 -7.50 -10.65
N VAL A 118 5.28 -6.53 -9.92
CA VAL A 118 4.59 -5.90 -8.79
C VAL A 118 4.46 -4.40 -9.05
N SER A 119 3.21 -3.93 -9.13
CA SER A 119 2.87 -2.50 -9.14
C SER A 119 2.23 -2.14 -7.80
N CYS A 120 3.05 -1.93 -6.76
CA CYS A 120 2.61 -1.81 -5.36
C CYS A 120 1.45 -0.84 -5.19
N ASP A 121 1.61 0.37 -5.71
CA ASP A 121 0.66 1.47 -5.55
C ASP A 121 -0.68 1.18 -6.20
N SER A 122 -0.67 0.39 -7.28
CA SER A 122 -1.88 0.03 -8.02
C SER A 122 -2.84 -0.80 -7.17
N TYR A 123 -2.36 -1.57 -6.18
CA TYR A 123 -3.21 -2.34 -5.28
C TYR A 123 -4.07 -1.46 -4.37
N ALA A 124 -3.47 -0.43 -3.76
CA ALA A 124 -4.22 0.53 -2.94
C ALA A 124 -5.22 1.32 -3.79
N MET A 125 -4.83 1.69 -5.01
CA MET A 125 -5.74 2.36 -5.95
C MET A 125 -6.89 1.44 -6.40
N ALA A 126 -6.62 0.17 -6.69
CA ALA A 126 -7.66 -0.80 -7.08
C ALA A 126 -8.68 -0.99 -5.97
N ALA A 127 -8.25 -1.11 -4.71
CA ALA A 127 -9.14 -1.19 -3.56
C ALA A 127 -9.98 0.08 -3.35
N ALA A 128 -9.45 1.25 -3.72
CA ALA A 128 -10.19 2.51 -3.67
C ALA A 128 -11.24 2.63 -4.79
N ILE A 129 -11.04 1.95 -5.92
CA ILE A 129 -11.96 1.93 -7.06
C ILE A 129 -13.09 0.89 -6.85
N ASP A 130 -12.73 -0.34 -6.49
CA ASP A 130 -13.67 -1.41 -6.18
C ASP A 130 -13.23 -2.11 -4.89
N GLU A 131 -13.94 -1.88 -3.79
CA GLU A 131 -13.62 -2.53 -2.50
C GLU A 131 -13.79 -4.07 -2.59
N ASN A 132 -14.61 -4.59 -3.51
CA ASN A 132 -14.77 -6.04 -3.74
C ASN A 132 -13.59 -6.67 -4.49
N PHE A 133 -12.56 -5.90 -4.80
CA PHE A 133 -11.27 -6.40 -5.27
C PHE A 133 -10.55 -7.19 -4.16
N VAL A 134 -10.64 -6.72 -2.91
CA VAL A 134 -9.96 -7.35 -1.78
C VAL A 134 -10.82 -8.50 -1.27
N THR A 135 -10.28 -9.71 -1.31
CA THR A 135 -11.02 -10.94 -0.97
C THR A 135 -10.76 -11.39 0.47
N GLU A 136 -9.66 -10.94 1.07
CA GLU A 136 -9.30 -11.27 2.44
C GLU A 136 -8.62 -10.08 3.13
N VAL A 137 -9.07 -9.77 4.34
CA VAL A 137 -8.52 -8.72 5.19
C VAL A 137 -8.30 -9.23 6.61
N THR A 138 -7.26 -8.75 7.26
CA THR A 138 -7.06 -8.86 8.71
C THR A 138 -7.42 -7.52 9.35
N ILE A 139 -8.39 -7.51 10.27
CA ILE A 139 -8.78 -6.30 11.01
C ILE A 139 -8.02 -6.29 12.33
N ILE A 140 -7.02 -5.40 12.47
CA ILE A 140 -6.10 -5.43 13.61
C ILE A 140 -5.63 -4.04 14.04
N GLY A 141 -5.27 -3.90 15.32
CA GLY A 141 -4.55 -2.72 15.80
C GLY A 141 -3.15 -2.69 15.20
N VAL A 142 -2.78 -1.58 14.58
CA VAL A 142 -1.44 -1.42 13.98
C VAL A 142 -0.73 -0.21 14.56
N SER A 143 0.58 -0.26 14.66
CA SER A 143 1.43 0.88 15.00
C SER A 143 2.70 0.83 14.16
N VAL A 144 3.65 1.71 14.43
CA VAL A 144 4.98 1.71 13.81
C VAL A 144 6.05 1.87 14.88
N GLU A 145 7.14 1.14 14.73
CA GLU A 145 8.30 1.23 15.63
C GLU A 145 9.12 2.49 15.34
N LEU A 146 9.44 3.27 16.38
CA LEU A 146 10.10 4.57 16.25
C LEU A 146 11.53 4.58 16.82
N SER A 147 11.91 3.64 17.68
CA SER A 147 13.16 3.75 18.46
C SER A 147 14.15 2.63 18.19
N GLY A 148 13.71 1.47 17.70
CA GLY A 148 14.58 0.31 17.47
C GLY A 148 15.69 0.56 16.43
N SER A 149 16.92 0.11 16.71
CA SER A 149 18.06 0.25 15.79
C SER A 149 17.92 -0.59 14.50
N LEU A 150 17.23 -1.72 14.58
CA LEU A 150 16.96 -2.62 13.44
C LEU A 150 15.54 -2.46 12.88
N THR A 151 14.60 -2.07 13.73
CA THR A 151 13.16 -2.16 13.46
C THR A 151 12.48 -0.81 13.28
N ARG A 152 13.17 0.33 13.38
CA ARG A 152 12.57 1.65 13.13
C ARG A 152 11.94 1.73 11.73
N GLY A 153 10.65 2.07 11.69
CA GLY A 153 9.81 2.11 10.49
C GLY A 153 9.09 0.81 10.15
N MET A 154 9.26 -0.23 10.97
CA MET A 154 8.47 -1.47 10.87
C MET A 154 7.04 -1.21 11.33
N MET A 155 6.05 -1.63 10.53
CA MET A 155 4.66 -1.66 10.98
C MET A 155 4.50 -2.84 11.95
N VAL A 156 3.93 -2.56 13.12
CA VAL A 156 3.68 -3.55 14.18
C VAL A 156 2.21 -3.93 14.15
N MET A 157 1.93 -5.23 14.04
CA MET A 157 0.59 -5.80 14.14
C MET A 157 0.34 -6.31 15.57
N ASP A 158 -0.67 -5.77 16.24
CA ASP A 158 -1.01 -6.11 17.61
C ASP A 158 -1.99 -7.29 17.69
N TRP A 159 -1.47 -8.50 17.46
CA TRP A 159 -2.27 -9.73 17.39
C TRP A 159 -2.99 -10.08 18.69
N SER A 160 -2.43 -9.68 19.83
CA SER A 160 -2.98 -9.94 21.17
C SER A 160 -3.82 -8.78 21.71
N ASP A 161 -4.06 -7.73 20.90
CA ASP A 161 -4.88 -6.58 21.27
C ASP A 161 -4.36 -5.85 22.54
N HIS A 162 -3.05 -5.75 22.72
CA HIS A 162 -2.43 -5.04 23.86
C HIS A 162 -2.55 -3.52 23.77
N LEU A 163 -2.54 -2.95 22.58
CA LEU A 163 -2.66 -1.51 22.33
C LEU A 163 -4.09 -0.99 22.56
N LYS A 164 -5.08 -1.89 22.62
CA LYS A 164 -6.50 -1.57 22.86
C LYS A 164 -7.01 -0.42 21.97
N LYS A 165 -6.58 -0.42 20.70
CA LYS A 165 -7.00 0.59 19.73
C LYS A 165 -8.50 0.48 19.46
N GLU A 166 -9.20 1.60 19.61
CA GLU A 166 -10.60 1.75 19.21
C GLU A 166 -10.77 1.57 17.70
N HIS A 167 -9.84 2.14 16.93
CA HIS A 167 -9.84 2.05 15.47
C HIS A 167 -8.78 1.05 14.99
N LYS A 168 -9.25 0.00 14.31
CA LYS A 168 -8.41 -1.05 13.71
C LYS A 168 -8.28 -0.82 12.20
N ALA A 169 -7.14 -1.17 11.64
CA ALA A 169 -6.91 -1.10 10.20
C ALA A 169 -7.35 -2.41 9.53
N PHE A 170 -7.81 -2.29 8.28
CA PHE A 170 -8.08 -3.39 7.36
C PHE A 170 -6.79 -3.67 6.58
N VAL A 171 -5.96 -4.58 7.09
CA VAL A 171 -4.73 -4.99 6.42
C VAL A 171 -5.06 -6.04 5.36
N MET A 172 -4.81 -5.73 4.09
CA MET A 172 -5.15 -6.61 2.97
C MET A 172 -4.26 -7.87 2.97
N LYS A 173 -4.86 -9.04 2.72
CA LYS A 173 -4.16 -10.33 2.69
C LYS A 173 -4.25 -11.02 1.33
N ASN A 174 -5.39 -10.87 0.65
CA ASN A 174 -5.59 -11.48 -0.67
C ASN A 174 -6.57 -10.65 -1.52
N CYS A 175 -6.55 -10.87 -2.83
CA CYS A 175 -7.36 -10.13 -3.78
C CYS A 175 -7.73 -10.94 -5.03
N ASP A 176 -8.72 -10.45 -5.77
CA ASP A 176 -9.12 -10.98 -7.07
C ASP A 176 -8.18 -10.44 -8.17
N LEU A 177 -7.20 -11.26 -8.56
CA LEU A 177 -6.23 -10.89 -9.60
C LEU A 177 -6.89 -10.67 -10.97
N GLY A 178 -8.00 -11.34 -11.28
CA GLY A 178 -8.71 -11.15 -12.54
C GLY A 178 -9.30 -9.75 -12.64
N LYS A 179 -9.95 -9.29 -11.56
CA LYS A 179 -10.43 -7.90 -11.46
C LYS A 179 -9.28 -6.90 -11.50
N PHE A 180 -8.17 -7.19 -10.83
CA PHE A 180 -7.00 -6.31 -10.83
C PHE A 180 -6.41 -6.13 -12.23
N GLN A 181 -6.20 -7.25 -12.93
CA GLN A 181 -5.72 -7.26 -14.30
C GLN A 181 -6.68 -6.48 -15.22
N ALA A 182 -8.00 -6.66 -15.07
CA ALA A 182 -8.99 -5.92 -15.84
C ALA A 182 -8.89 -4.41 -15.61
N LEU A 183 -8.81 -3.95 -14.35
CA LEU A 183 -8.63 -2.53 -14.00
C LEU A 183 -7.33 -1.97 -14.60
N MET A 184 -6.23 -2.72 -14.50
CA MET A 184 -4.95 -2.32 -15.06
C MET A 184 -4.98 -2.22 -16.59
N MET A 185 -5.57 -3.22 -17.27
CA MET A 185 -5.73 -3.19 -18.72
C MET A 185 -6.55 -1.98 -19.16
N ASP A 186 -7.70 -1.74 -18.52
CA ASP A 186 -8.58 -0.63 -18.85
C ASP A 186 -7.92 0.75 -18.67
N ALA A 187 -7.06 0.91 -17.66
CA ALA A 187 -6.35 2.16 -17.39
C ALA A 187 -5.47 2.64 -18.56
N LEU A 188 -5.00 1.73 -19.43
CA LEU A 188 -4.17 2.06 -20.58
C LEU A 188 -4.91 2.03 -21.92
N LYS A 189 -6.20 1.74 -21.95
CA LYS A 189 -7.01 1.92 -23.16
C LYS A 189 -7.11 3.39 -23.56
#